data_AF-A0A952N1S3-F1
#
_entry.id   AF-A0A952N1S3-F1
#
_cell.length_a   1.000
_cell.length_b   1.000
_cell.length_c   1.000
_cell.angle_alpha   90.00
_cell.angle_beta   90.00
_cell.angle_gamma   90.00
#
_symmetry.space_group_name_H-M   'P 1'
#
loop_
_entity.id
_entity.type
_entity.pdbx_description
1 polymer ?
#
loop_
_entity_poly.entity_id
_entity_poly.type
_entity_poly.pdbx_seq_one_letter_code
_entity_poly.pdbx_strand_id
1 'polypeptide(L)'
;MRCVIGFVLIHLTFCSCGQTKGKNEIEGLLINPKIKEDVEKNIDDRELEEIQNGFQIYKNKVILELFRNDSLFFTTDDKPIEPLFKSFYLWKADTLNIDGAIGLFGGSGFSIKIVNNKATVYHLLSSDEFPMYAYQEKGDLIFRLDVPCHDTKIVLSELPGKETKQVIYGYVELKSDNYFESKGTVNGREIMPRTKLRANMKLYFRSGFLDLGE
;
A
#
# COMPACT_ATOMS: atom_id res chain seq x y z
N MET A 1 83.85 1.61 5.20
CA MET A 1 82.74 2.56 5.45
C MET A 1 81.46 1.87 5.02
N ARG A 2 80.66 1.19 5.87
CA ARG A 2 79.91 1.60 7.07
C ARG A 2 78.96 2.79 6.82
N CYS A 3 77.67 2.48 6.60
CA CYS A 3 76.42 3.07 7.14
C CYS A 3 75.26 2.57 6.24
N VAL A 4 74.38 1.62 6.58
CA VAL A 4 73.45 1.45 7.72
C VAL A 4 72.26 2.43 7.67
N ILE A 5 71.07 1.84 7.46
CA ILE A 5 69.70 2.28 7.85
C ILE A 5 69.10 3.45 7.03
N GLY A 6 67.83 3.43 6.58
CA GLY A 6 66.72 2.65 7.09
C GLY A 6 65.51 2.54 6.16
N PHE A 7 64.80 1.44 6.40
CA PHE A 7 63.40 1.21 6.08
C PHE A 7 62.53 2.43 6.40
N VAL A 8 61.83 2.96 5.39
CA VAL A 8 60.61 3.75 5.62
C VAL A 8 59.46 2.97 5.00
N LEU A 9 58.92 2.08 5.84
CA LEU A 9 57.69 1.34 5.64
C LEU A 9 56.55 2.29 6.05
N ILE A 10 56.09 3.17 5.15
CA ILE A 10 54.84 3.91 5.38
C ILE A 10 53.72 3.07 4.77
N HIS A 11 53.06 2.34 5.67
CA HIS A 11 51.71 1.84 5.49
C HIS A 11 50.82 2.96 4.95
N LEU A 12 50.53 2.94 3.65
CA LEU A 12 49.29 3.49 3.12
C LEU A 12 48.18 2.55 3.60
N THR A 13 47.84 2.71 4.88
CA THR A 13 46.62 2.19 5.47
C THR A 13 45.48 2.64 4.58
N PHE A 14 44.89 1.65 3.93
CA PHE A 14 43.55 1.67 3.36
C PHE A 14 42.67 2.71 4.04
N CYS A 15 42.52 3.87 3.41
CA CYS A 15 41.29 4.65 3.51
C CYS A 15 40.19 3.84 2.82
N SER A 16 39.82 2.71 3.44
CA SER A 16 38.47 2.20 3.35
C SER A 16 37.63 3.25 4.08
N CYS A 17 37.28 4.32 3.36
CA CYS A 17 36.08 5.07 3.67
C CYS A 17 35.00 4.02 3.83
N GLY A 18 34.57 3.80 5.08
CA GLY A 18 33.39 3.03 5.36
C GLY A 18 32.27 3.66 4.56
N GLN A 19 31.93 3.06 3.43
CA GLN A 19 30.56 3.05 2.98
C GLN A 19 29.82 2.36 4.12
N THR A 20 29.37 3.14 5.10
CA THR A 20 28.10 2.86 5.72
C THR A 20 27.18 2.61 4.55
N LYS A 21 26.85 1.34 4.30
CA LYS A 21 25.73 0.98 3.44
C LYS A 21 24.55 1.69 4.09
N GLY A 22 24.29 2.91 3.62
CA GLY A 22 23.08 3.63 3.98
C GLY A 22 21.99 2.65 3.65
N LYS A 23 21.21 2.25 4.67
CA LYS A 23 19.93 1.63 4.42
C LYS A 23 19.31 2.46 3.29
N ASN A 24 18.91 1.84 2.20
CA ASN A 24 18.20 2.52 1.14
C ASN A 24 16.94 3.12 1.78
N GLU A 25 17.04 4.35 2.25
CA GLU A 25 15.94 5.08 2.85
C GLU A 25 15.01 5.41 1.70
N ILE A 26 13.84 4.78 1.73
CA ILE A 26 12.78 5.06 0.78
C ILE A 26 11.95 6.17 1.41
N GLU A 27 11.88 7.32 0.74
CA GLU A 27 11.08 8.47 1.16
C GLU A 27 9.62 8.02 1.37
N GLY A 28 9.04 8.35 2.53
CA GLY A 28 7.65 8.02 2.85
C GLY A 28 7.41 6.60 3.36
N LEU A 29 8.46 5.78 3.55
CA LEU A 29 8.34 4.40 4.03
C LEU A 29 9.25 4.11 5.24
N LEU A 30 8.67 3.53 6.28
CA LEU A 30 9.41 2.96 7.41
C LEU A 30 9.56 1.44 7.27
N ILE A 31 10.78 0.93 7.40
CA ILE A 31 11.02 -0.52 7.53
C ILE A 31 11.11 -0.88 9.01
N ASN A 32 10.19 -1.72 9.49
CA ASN A 32 10.15 -2.24 10.85
C ASN A 32 9.86 -3.75 10.84
N PRO A 33 10.89 -4.61 10.98
CA PRO A 33 10.72 -6.06 10.98
C PRO A 33 9.77 -6.61 12.07
N LYS A 34 9.52 -5.83 13.14
CA LYS A 34 8.62 -6.24 14.24
C LYS A 34 7.14 -5.99 13.94
N ILE A 35 6.78 -5.32 12.85
CA ILE A 35 5.39 -4.98 12.52
C ILE A 35 4.50 -6.23 12.36
N LYS A 36 5.11 -7.39 12.04
CA LYS A 36 4.40 -8.67 11.87
C LYS A 36 3.50 -9.01 13.06
N GLU A 37 4.01 -8.88 14.29
CA GLU A 37 3.23 -9.20 15.50
C GLU A 37 2.01 -8.28 15.67
N ASP A 38 2.11 -7.03 15.22
CA ASP A 38 1.00 -6.08 15.29
C ASP A 38 -0.01 -6.32 14.17
N VAL A 39 0.44 -6.73 12.97
CA VAL A 39 -0.46 -7.14 11.89
C VAL A 39 -1.27 -8.36 12.31
N GLU A 40 -0.64 -9.39 12.86
CA GLU A 40 -1.29 -10.65 13.24
C GLU A 40 -2.35 -10.48 14.35
N LYS A 41 -2.27 -9.43 15.18
CA LYS A 41 -3.33 -9.09 16.15
C LYS A 41 -4.58 -8.46 15.51
N ASN A 42 -4.43 -7.92 14.30
CA ASN A 42 -5.44 -7.14 13.59
C ASN A 42 -6.05 -7.87 12.38
N ILE A 43 -5.61 -9.09 12.08
CA ILE A 43 -6.15 -9.93 11.01
C ILE A 43 -6.58 -11.30 11.54
N ASP A 44 -7.55 -11.93 10.88
CA ASP A 44 -8.02 -13.28 11.21
C ASP A 44 -8.24 -14.08 9.91
N ASP A 45 -7.55 -15.21 9.78
CA ASP A 45 -7.56 -16.08 8.60
C ASP A 45 -8.05 -17.51 8.90
N ARG A 46 -8.59 -17.76 10.10
CA ARG A 46 -8.98 -19.11 10.57
C ARG A 46 -10.04 -19.83 9.72
N GLU A 47 -10.69 -19.14 8.79
CA GLU A 47 -11.81 -19.66 8.00
C GLU A 47 -11.63 -19.48 6.48
N LEU A 48 -10.44 -19.11 6.00
CA LEU A 48 -10.22 -18.74 4.60
C LEU A 48 -9.13 -19.61 3.97
N GLU A 49 -9.46 -20.24 2.85
CA GLU A 49 -8.51 -21.05 2.09
C GLU A 49 -7.44 -20.15 1.45
N GLU A 50 -6.19 -20.64 1.41
CA GLU A 50 -5.13 -20.00 0.62
C GLU A 50 -5.53 -20.02 -0.86
N ILE A 51 -5.85 -18.86 -1.43
CA ILE A 51 -6.05 -18.76 -2.87
C ILE A 51 -4.69 -18.87 -3.55
N GLN A 52 -4.56 -19.86 -4.44
CA GLN A 52 -3.42 -20.00 -5.34
C GLN A 52 -3.28 -18.72 -6.19
N ASN A 53 -2.03 -18.27 -6.41
CA ASN A 53 -1.63 -17.04 -7.14
C ASN A 53 -1.33 -15.79 -6.29
N GLY A 54 -1.01 -15.94 -5.00
CA GLY A 54 -0.36 -14.86 -4.24
C GLY A 54 -1.28 -13.83 -3.60
N PHE A 55 -2.58 -13.87 -3.89
CA PHE A 55 -3.58 -13.14 -3.12
C PHE A 55 -3.64 -13.67 -1.68
N GLN A 56 -3.52 -12.76 -0.72
CA GLN A 56 -3.76 -13.03 0.69
C GLN A 56 -5.16 -12.55 1.02
N ILE A 57 -6.04 -13.44 1.47
CA ILE A 57 -7.41 -13.11 1.84
C ILE A 57 -7.64 -13.47 3.30
N TYR A 58 -8.10 -12.49 4.07
CA TYR A 58 -8.30 -12.60 5.51
C TYR A 58 -9.37 -11.60 5.97
N LYS A 59 -9.92 -11.79 7.17
CA LYS A 59 -10.72 -10.75 7.85
C LYS A 59 -9.76 -9.72 8.44
N ASN A 60 -10.07 -8.44 8.29
CA ASN A 60 -9.20 -7.34 8.70
C ASN A 60 -9.94 -6.38 9.62
N LYS A 61 -9.37 -6.05 10.78
CA LYS A 61 -9.90 -4.99 11.65
C LYS A 61 -9.57 -3.64 11.03
N VAL A 62 -10.52 -3.12 10.26
CA VAL A 62 -10.36 -1.84 9.55
C VAL A 62 -10.78 -0.70 10.46
N ILE A 63 -9.93 0.33 10.52
CA ILE A 63 -10.33 1.66 11.00
C ILE A 63 -10.61 2.53 9.78
N LEU A 64 -11.86 2.91 9.59
CA LEU A 64 -12.35 3.65 8.43
C LEU A 64 -13.30 4.74 8.88
N GLU A 65 -13.01 5.96 8.43
CA GLU A 65 -13.96 7.08 8.46
C GLU A 65 -14.31 7.46 7.02
N LEU A 66 -15.59 7.44 6.68
CA LEU A 66 -16.10 7.90 5.39
C LEU A 66 -16.85 9.21 5.55
N PHE A 67 -16.51 10.17 4.70
CA PHE A 67 -17.16 11.47 4.70
C PHE A 67 -17.95 11.63 3.41
N ARG A 68 -19.17 12.14 3.55
CA ARG A 68 -20.08 12.45 2.46
C ARG A 68 -20.38 13.94 2.50
N ASN A 69 -20.12 14.65 1.40
CA ASN A 69 -20.32 16.09 1.32
C ASN A 69 -19.72 16.81 2.55
N ASP A 70 -18.46 16.48 2.85
CA ASP A 70 -17.66 17.02 3.96
C ASP A 70 -18.14 16.69 5.39
N SER A 71 -19.20 15.87 5.53
CA SER A 71 -19.72 15.41 6.83
C SER A 71 -19.37 13.95 7.08
N LEU A 72 -18.98 13.60 8.30
CA LEU A 72 -18.74 12.20 8.68
C LEU A 72 -20.06 11.41 8.53
N PHE A 73 -20.04 10.39 7.68
CA PHE A 73 -21.22 9.57 7.37
C PHE A 73 -21.12 8.17 7.99
N PHE A 74 -19.92 7.64 8.11
CA PHE A 74 -19.68 6.31 8.65
C PHE A 74 -18.32 6.26 9.33
N THR A 75 -18.26 5.60 10.49
CA THR A 75 -17.02 5.28 11.19
C THR A 75 -17.09 3.88 11.77
N THR A 76 -15.94 3.22 11.86
CA THR A 76 -15.77 1.91 12.50
C THR A 76 -15.25 2.03 13.94
N ASP A 77 -14.95 3.24 14.42
CA ASP A 77 -14.38 3.45 15.76
C ASP A 77 -15.33 2.98 16.87
N ASP A 78 -16.63 3.22 16.71
CA ASP A 78 -17.65 2.83 17.69
C ASP A 78 -18.04 1.35 17.58
N LYS A 79 -17.83 0.74 16.41
CA LYS A 79 -18.20 -0.64 16.13
C LYS A 79 -17.21 -1.24 15.14
N PRO A 80 -16.20 -1.99 15.62
CA PRO A 80 -15.25 -2.66 14.75
C PRO A 80 -15.98 -3.54 13.75
N ILE A 81 -15.57 -3.43 12.49
CA ILE A 81 -15.96 -4.37 11.44
C ILE A 81 -14.73 -5.17 11.03
N GLU A 82 -14.96 -6.40 10.64
CA GLU A 82 -13.92 -7.33 10.19
C GLU A 82 -14.26 -7.83 8.78
N PRO A 83 -14.28 -6.93 7.77
CA PRO A 83 -14.62 -7.33 6.43
C PRO A 83 -13.55 -8.25 5.83
N LEU A 84 -13.95 -9.02 4.82
CA LEU A 84 -13.01 -9.72 3.95
C LEU A 84 -12.12 -8.69 3.24
N PHE A 85 -10.82 -8.92 3.34
CA PHE A 85 -9.78 -8.08 2.78
C PHE A 85 -8.88 -8.94 1.91
N LYS A 86 -8.57 -8.46 0.71
CA LYS A 86 -7.59 -9.06 -0.19
C LYS A 86 -6.36 -8.16 -0.27
N SER A 87 -5.16 -8.74 -0.24
CA SER A 87 -3.93 -8.00 -0.46
C SER A 87 -2.87 -8.81 -1.19
N PHE A 88 -2.07 -8.12 -1.99
CA PHE A 88 -1.00 -8.69 -2.79
C PHE A 88 0.02 -7.60 -3.12
N TYR A 89 1.19 -8.02 -3.59
CA TYR A 89 2.13 -7.13 -4.24
C TYR A 89 2.63 -7.72 -5.54
N LEU A 90 3.08 -6.85 -6.44
CA LEU A 90 3.70 -7.25 -7.70
C LEU A 90 4.77 -6.25 -8.10
N TRP A 91 5.74 -6.74 -8.85
CA TRP A 91 6.72 -5.91 -9.53
C TRP A 91 6.31 -5.69 -10.97
N LYS A 92 6.28 -4.44 -11.40
CA LYS A 92 6.11 -4.05 -12.80
C LYS A 92 7.29 -3.19 -13.20
N ALA A 93 8.20 -3.75 -13.99
CA ALA A 93 9.51 -3.16 -14.26
C ALA A 93 10.22 -2.78 -12.94
N ASP A 94 10.46 -1.48 -12.71
CA ASP A 94 11.13 -0.97 -11.50
C ASP A 94 10.16 -0.42 -10.44
N THR A 95 8.86 -0.65 -10.61
CA THR A 95 7.85 -0.24 -9.64
C THR A 95 7.36 -1.45 -8.84
N LEU A 96 7.49 -1.39 -7.53
CA LEU A 96 6.78 -2.28 -6.61
C LEU A 96 5.41 -1.69 -6.32
N ASN A 97 4.36 -2.44 -6.62
CA ASN A 97 2.98 -2.10 -6.28
C ASN A 97 2.51 -3.04 -5.17
N ILE A 98 1.92 -2.50 -4.10
CA ILE A 98 1.29 -3.26 -3.03
C ILE A 98 -0.14 -2.78 -2.92
N ASP A 99 -1.09 -3.65 -3.20
CA ASP A 99 -2.51 -3.32 -3.17
C ASP A 99 -3.20 -4.08 -2.03
N GLY A 100 -4.17 -3.42 -1.41
CA GLY A 100 -5.04 -4.03 -0.41
C GLY A 100 -6.43 -3.43 -0.50
N ALA A 101 -7.47 -4.25 -0.52
CA ALA A 101 -8.84 -3.77 -0.67
C ALA A 101 -9.82 -4.60 0.16
N ILE A 102 -10.83 -3.91 0.71
CA ILE A 102 -12.01 -4.51 1.29
C ILE A 102 -12.92 -4.99 0.15
N GLY A 103 -13.33 -6.26 0.15
CA GLY A 103 -14.11 -6.87 -0.92
C GLY A 103 -13.27 -7.72 -1.89
N LEU A 104 -13.87 -8.78 -2.43
CA LEU A 104 -13.17 -9.75 -3.28
C LEU A 104 -13.16 -9.37 -4.76
N PHE A 105 -14.21 -8.73 -5.26
CA PHE A 105 -14.31 -8.33 -6.66
C PHE A 105 -14.10 -6.81 -6.74
N GLY A 106 -14.97 -5.96 -6.25
CA GLY A 106 -14.70 -4.53 -6.12
C GLY A 106 -14.02 -4.22 -4.79
N GLY A 107 -13.87 -2.94 -4.49
CA GLY A 107 -13.51 -2.57 -3.14
C GLY A 107 -12.98 -1.16 -2.92
N SER A 108 -12.71 -0.91 -1.65
CA SER A 108 -12.03 0.28 -1.15
C SER A 108 -10.84 -0.14 -0.29
N GLY A 109 -9.69 0.51 -0.46
CA GLY A 109 -8.51 0.25 0.36
C GLY A 109 -7.32 1.10 -0.06
N PHE A 110 -6.15 0.51 -0.23
CA PHE A 110 -4.93 1.22 -0.58
C PHE A 110 -4.24 0.65 -1.81
N SER A 111 -3.47 1.51 -2.48
CA SER A 111 -2.41 1.12 -3.41
C SER A 111 -1.15 1.88 -3.02
N ILE A 112 -0.07 1.15 -2.70
CA ILE A 112 1.24 1.69 -2.41
C ILE A 112 2.12 1.46 -3.63
N LYS A 113 2.69 2.54 -4.18
CA LYS A 113 3.65 2.49 -5.29
C LYS A 113 5.01 2.93 -4.80
N ILE A 114 6.00 2.07 -4.98
CA ILE A 114 7.40 2.35 -4.64
C ILE A 114 8.21 2.37 -5.93
N VAL A 115 8.73 3.54 -6.27
CA VAL A 115 9.54 3.79 -7.48
C VAL A 115 10.53 4.90 -7.19
N ASN A 116 11.75 4.81 -7.73
CA ASN A 116 12.80 5.83 -7.56
C ASN A 116 13.05 6.21 -6.08
N ASN A 117 13.13 5.21 -5.18
CA ASN A 117 13.30 5.38 -3.73
C ASN A 117 12.22 6.26 -3.05
N LYS A 118 11.02 6.33 -3.63
CA LYS A 118 9.88 7.01 -3.02
C LYS A 118 8.67 6.10 -2.95
N ALA A 119 8.04 6.04 -1.78
CA ALA A 119 6.76 5.37 -1.58
C ALA A 119 5.62 6.39 -1.63
N THR A 120 4.59 6.11 -2.41
CA THR A 120 3.37 6.92 -2.50
C THR A 120 2.15 6.06 -2.23
N VAL A 121 1.24 6.54 -1.40
CA VAL A 121 -0.03 5.87 -1.09
C VAL A 121 -1.15 6.54 -1.87
N TYR A 122 -2.04 5.72 -2.41
CA TYR A 122 -3.32 6.11 -2.97
C TYR A 122 -4.44 5.38 -2.24
N HIS A 123 -5.58 6.04 -2.09
CA HIS A 123 -6.83 5.37 -1.74
C HIS A 123 -7.34 4.70 -3.01
N LEU A 124 -7.32 3.37 -2.99
CA LEU A 124 -7.76 2.54 -4.09
C LEU A 124 -9.27 2.33 -4.01
N LEU A 125 -9.98 2.66 -5.08
CA LEU A 125 -11.39 2.32 -5.29
C LEU A 125 -11.50 1.48 -6.56
N SER A 126 -12.27 0.41 -6.52
CA SER A 126 -12.52 -0.46 -7.67
C SER A 126 -13.98 -0.90 -7.71
N SER A 127 -14.57 -0.84 -8.90
CA SER A 127 -15.93 -1.29 -9.20
C SER A 127 -15.89 -2.46 -10.17
N ASP A 128 -16.91 -3.32 -10.10
CA ASP A 128 -16.95 -4.55 -10.89
C ASP A 128 -17.83 -4.43 -12.13
N GLU A 129 -19.06 -3.93 -11.94
CA GLU A 129 -20.10 -4.05 -12.96
C GLU A 129 -20.08 -2.88 -13.95
N PHE A 130 -19.86 -1.67 -13.46
CA PHE A 130 -19.87 -0.46 -14.27
C PHE A 130 -18.96 0.61 -13.64
N PRO A 131 -18.40 1.53 -14.45
CA PRO A 131 -17.58 2.60 -13.92
C PRO A 131 -18.43 3.55 -13.07
N MET A 132 -17.99 3.80 -11.85
CA MET A 132 -18.77 4.56 -10.87
C MET A 132 -18.00 5.66 -10.14
N TYR A 133 -16.68 5.77 -10.36
CA TYR A 133 -15.83 6.72 -9.65
C TYR A 133 -15.27 7.78 -10.58
N ALA A 134 -15.07 9.00 -10.08
CA ALA A 134 -14.41 10.08 -10.80
C ALA A 134 -13.58 10.97 -9.88
N TYR A 135 -12.49 11.54 -10.42
CA TYR A 135 -11.69 12.55 -9.73
C TYR A 135 -12.43 13.88 -9.54
N GLN A 136 -13.37 14.19 -10.45
CA GLN A 136 -14.08 15.46 -10.48
C GLN A 136 -15.58 15.23 -10.68
N GLU A 137 -16.40 16.16 -10.19
CA GLU A 137 -17.87 16.06 -10.24
C GLU A 137 -18.40 15.86 -11.66
N LYS A 138 -17.77 16.48 -12.66
CA LYS A 138 -18.13 16.38 -14.08
C LYS A 138 -17.09 15.62 -14.92
N GLY A 139 -16.18 14.90 -14.29
CA GLY A 139 -15.16 14.10 -14.97
C GLY A 139 -15.69 12.76 -15.49
N ASP A 140 -14.86 11.99 -16.17
CA ASP A 140 -15.23 10.65 -16.63
C ASP A 140 -15.39 9.68 -15.45
N LEU A 141 -16.40 8.80 -15.55
CA LEU A 141 -16.53 7.67 -14.64
C LEU A 141 -15.55 6.57 -15.07
N ILE A 142 -14.83 6.01 -14.10
CA ILE A 142 -13.86 4.93 -14.32
C ILE A 142 -14.08 3.78 -13.34
N PHE A 143 -13.60 2.60 -13.72
CA PHE A 143 -13.74 1.39 -12.92
C PHE A 143 -12.86 1.41 -11.67
N ARG A 144 -11.60 1.83 -11.83
CA ARG A 144 -10.59 1.87 -10.80
C ARG A 144 -10.04 3.28 -10.66
N LEU A 145 -10.10 3.83 -9.45
CA LEU A 145 -9.64 5.17 -9.12
C LEU A 145 -8.57 5.07 -8.04
N ASP A 146 -7.37 5.57 -8.35
CA ASP A 146 -6.30 5.76 -7.38
C ASP A 146 -6.36 7.23 -6.91
N VAL A 147 -7.02 7.48 -5.77
CA VAL A 147 -7.20 8.84 -5.23
C VAL A 147 -5.94 9.26 -4.48
N PRO A 148 -5.36 10.45 -4.74
CA PRO A 148 -4.23 10.96 -3.98
C PRO A 148 -4.52 11.01 -2.48
N CYS A 149 -3.48 10.79 -1.67
CA CYS A 149 -3.57 10.85 -0.22
C CYS A 149 -2.58 11.85 0.37
N HIS A 150 -2.94 12.38 1.53
CA HIS A 150 -2.09 13.18 2.39
C HIS A 150 -2.07 12.58 3.81
N ASP A 151 -1.21 13.11 4.68
CA ASP A 151 -0.99 12.60 6.04
C ASP A 151 -0.75 11.08 6.08
N THR A 152 0.03 10.57 5.14
CA THR A 152 0.22 9.14 4.95
C THR A 152 1.33 8.59 5.84
N LYS A 153 1.15 7.37 6.32
CA LYS A 153 2.19 6.61 7.01
C LYS A 153 2.23 5.19 6.49
N ILE A 154 3.40 4.74 6.08
CA ILE A 154 3.61 3.36 5.59
C ILE A 154 4.67 2.69 6.46
N VAL A 155 4.36 1.50 6.96
CA VAL A 155 5.32 0.64 7.64
C VAL A 155 5.31 -0.72 6.96
N LEU A 156 6.47 -1.24 6.57
CA LEU A 156 6.64 -2.59 6.05
C LEU A 156 7.61 -3.40 6.92
N SER A 157 7.42 -4.71 6.99
CA SER A 157 8.36 -5.63 7.65
C SER A 157 9.71 -5.60 6.93
N GLU A 158 9.67 -5.58 5.61
CA GLU A 158 10.80 -5.58 4.70
C GLU A 158 10.35 -5.20 3.28
N LEU A 159 11.31 -4.89 2.40
CA LEU A 159 11.03 -4.75 0.96
C LEU A 159 11.13 -6.12 0.30
N PRO A 160 10.10 -6.58 -0.43
CA PRO A 160 10.21 -7.81 -1.19
C PRO A 160 11.17 -7.62 -2.36
N GLY A 161 12.10 -8.55 -2.55
CA GLY A 161 12.91 -8.60 -3.77
C GLY A 161 12.08 -9.02 -4.98
N LYS A 162 12.54 -8.67 -6.19
CA LYS A 162 11.89 -9.05 -7.46
C LYS A 162 11.81 -10.56 -7.66
N GLU A 163 12.86 -11.27 -7.23
CA GLU A 163 13.01 -12.72 -7.39
C GLU A 163 12.54 -13.52 -6.16
N THR A 164 12.18 -12.85 -5.07
CA THR A 164 11.83 -13.49 -3.81
C THR A 164 10.32 -13.48 -3.62
N LYS A 165 9.69 -14.65 -3.78
CA LYS A 165 8.26 -14.86 -3.49
C LYS A 165 8.03 -14.99 -1.99
N GLN A 166 8.17 -13.89 -1.26
CA GLN A 166 8.00 -13.84 0.20
C GLN A 166 6.68 -13.17 0.59
N VAL A 167 6.16 -13.47 1.77
CA VAL A 167 5.03 -12.74 2.35
C VAL A 167 5.57 -11.54 3.10
N ILE A 168 5.04 -10.35 2.81
CA ILE A 168 5.37 -9.13 3.55
C ILE A 168 4.21 -8.73 4.45
N TYR A 169 4.54 -8.08 5.57
CA TYR A 169 3.58 -7.56 6.52
C TYR A 169 3.71 -6.05 6.54
N GLY A 170 2.60 -5.36 6.71
CA GLY A 170 2.62 -3.92 6.68
C GLY A 170 1.40 -3.26 7.26
N TYR A 171 1.49 -1.95 7.24
CA TYR A 171 0.55 -1.06 7.86
C TYR A 171 0.50 0.24 7.07
N VAL A 172 -0.71 0.76 6.86
CA VAL A 172 -0.90 2.05 6.21
C VAL A 172 -1.93 2.89 6.95
N GLU A 173 -1.59 4.17 7.16
CA GLU A 173 -2.54 5.24 7.47
C GLU A 173 -2.61 6.18 6.27
N LEU A 174 -3.81 6.64 5.93
CA LEU A 174 -4.01 7.61 4.87
C LEU A 174 -5.24 8.48 5.12
N LYS A 175 -5.23 9.68 4.54
CA LYS A 175 -6.40 10.51 4.32
C LYS A 175 -6.47 10.82 2.83
N SER A 176 -7.56 10.45 2.18
CA SER A 176 -7.72 10.68 0.75
C SER A 176 -8.24 12.08 0.45
N ASP A 177 -7.84 12.57 -0.72
CA ASP A 177 -8.50 13.70 -1.37
C ASP A 177 -9.97 13.36 -1.67
N ASN A 178 -10.73 14.39 -2.02
CA ASN A 178 -12.11 14.20 -2.43
C ASN A 178 -12.18 13.49 -3.79
N TYR A 179 -13.15 12.58 -3.92
CA TYR A 179 -13.55 11.95 -5.15
C TYR A 179 -15.08 11.95 -5.27
N PHE A 180 -15.58 11.49 -6.41
CA PHE A 180 -17.01 11.48 -6.70
C PHE A 180 -17.46 10.06 -7.06
N GLU A 181 -18.61 9.66 -6.53
CA GLU A 181 -19.25 8.39 -6.83
C GLU A 181 -20.61 8.61 -7.49
N SER A 182 -20.89 7.85 -8.55
CA SER A 182 -22.20 7.76 -9.20
C SER A 182 -22.93 6.49 -8.79
N LYS A 183 -24.26 6.56 -8.66
CA LYS A 183 -25.11 5.40 -8.32
C LYS A 183 -25.51 4.56 -9.54
N GLY A 184 -24.82 4.73 -10.65
CA GLY A 184 -25.05 4.01 -11.90
C GLY A 184 -25.62 4.88 -13.01
N THR A 185 -25.64 4.31 -14.21
CA THR A 185 -26.07 4.96 -15.45
C THR A 185 -27.18 4.17 -16.14
N VAL A 186 -28.17 4.87 -16.69
CA VAL A 186 -29.19 4.32 -17.59
C VAL A 186 -29.11 5.07 -18.92
N ASN A 187 -29.00 4.34 -20.04
CA ASN A 187 -28.87 4.92 -21.38
C ASN A 187 -27.73 5.96 -21.50
N GLY A 188 -26.59 5.68 -20.86
CA GLY A 188 -25.43 6.57 -20.86
C GLY A 188 -25.59 7.85 -20.04
N ARG A 189 -26.64 7.96 -19.21
CA ARG A 189 -26.85 9.09 -18.29
C ARG A 189 -26.88 8.62 -16.85
N GLU A 190 -26.26 9.38 -15.97
CA GLU A 190 -26.27 9.10 -14.53
C GLU A 190 -27.69 9.22 -13.97
N ILE A 191 -28.06 8.27 -13.11
CA ILE A 191 -29.42 8.16 -12.55
C ILE A 191 -29.64 9.20 -11.44
N MET A 192 -28.57 9.57 -10.73
CA MET A 192 -28.57 10.53 -9.64
C MET A 192 -27.34 11.43 -9.72
N PRO A 193 -27.39 12.65 -9.12
CA PRO A 193 -26.19 13.46 -8.94
C PRO A 193 -25.10 12.68 -8.20
N ARG A 194 -23.84 12.91 -8.60
CA ARG A 194 -22.69 12.31 -7.94
C ARG A 194 -22.58 12.77 -6.51
N THR A 195 -22.09 11.86 -5.67
CA THR A 195 -21.83 12.14 -4.26
C THR A 195 -20.35 12.43 -4.07
N LYS A 196 -20.02 13.56 -3.42
CA LYS A 196 -18.64 13.88 -3.02
C LYS A 196 -18.27 13.04 -1.80
N LEU A 197 -17.16 12.33 -1.88
CA LEU A 197 -16.67 11.41 -0.86
C LEU A 197 -15.19 11.65 -0.56
N ARG A 198 -14.76 11.29 0.66
CA ARG A 198 -13.36 11.04 1.02
C ARG A 198 -13.28 9.98 2.12
N ALA A 199 -12.12 9.39 2.32
CA ALA A 199 -11.89 8.38 3.34
C ALA A 199 -10.63 8.67 4.16
N ASN A 200 -10.72 8.46 5.48
CA ASN A 200 -9.54 8.25 6.31
C ASN A 200 -9.48 6.76 6.64
N MET A 201 -8.31 6.15 6.46
CA MET A 201 -8.14 4.72 6.67
C MET A 201 -6.89 4.40 7.43
N LYS A 202 -7.00 3.40 8.28
CA LYS A 202 -5.89 2.71 8.91
C LYS A 202 -6.10 1.20 8.74
N LEU A 203 -5.15 0.57 8.05
CA LEU A 203 -5.23 -0.81 7.57
C LEU A 203 -3.94 -1.55 7.90
N TYR A 204 -4.08 -2.76 8.44
CA TYR A 204 -2.99 -3.72 8.60
C TYR A 204 -3.04 -4.71 7.44
N PHE A 205 -1.90 -5.17 6.95
CA PHE A 205 -1.92 -6.10 5.84
C PHE A 205 -0.82 -7.13 5.84
N ARG A 206 -1.14 -8.28 5.25
CA ARG A 206 -0.22 -9.33 4.85
C ARG A 206 -0.37 -9.49 3.34
N SER A 207 0.70 -9.38 2.59
CA SER A 207 0.66 -9.42 1.12
C SER A 207 1.61 -10.47 0.58
N GLY A 208 1.13 -11.29 -0.36
CA GLY A 208 1.93 -12.25 -1.11
C GLY A 208 2.28 -11.72 -2.51
N PHE A 209 3.25 -12.36 -3.15
CA PHE A 209 3.64 -12.04 -4.53
C PHE A 209 2.59 -12.54 -5.52
N LEU A 210 1.94 -11.62 -6.23
CA LEU A 210 1.04 -11.92 -7.34
C LEU A 210 1.86 -12.10 -8.62
N ASP A 211 1.91 -13.34 -9.09
CA ASP A 211 2.48 -13.72 -10.37
C ASP A 211 1.38 -13.60 -11.44
N LEU A 212 1.52 -12.66 -12.36
CA LEU A 212 0.54 -12.46 -13.43
C LEU A 212 0.74 -13.40 -14.62
N GLY A 213 1.81 -14.22 -14.62
CA GLY A 213 2.17 -15.10 -15.73
C GLY A 213 2.51 -14.29 -16.98
N GLU A 214 3.80 -14.07 -17.24
CA GLU A 214 4.27 -13.68 -18.57
C GLU A 214 4.38 -14.90 -19.50
#